data_AF-A0A2W1J7I7-F1
#
_entry.id   AF-A0A2W1J7I7-F1
#
_cell.length_a   1.000
_cell.length_b   1.000
_cell.length_c   1.000
_cell.angle_alpha   90.00
_cell.angle_beta   90.00
_cell.angle_gamma   90.00
#
_symmetry.space_group_name_H-M   'P 1'
#
loop_
_entity.id
_entity.type
_entity.pdbx_description
1 polymer ?
#
loop_
_entity_poly.entity_id
_entity_poly.type
_entity_poly.pdbx_seq_one_letter_code
_entity_poly.pdbx_strand_id
1 'polypeptide(L)'
;MKALETDQAPKSGESVAEYVCRLREGLGLTQKQVALKAGLHVQSLGKLERGKTTRLNRKTINGLSHALQVPGEYLESLYRGTPVETVQSVKFCPQCWVPGTPPDALWTNVRAKYCFECGEQLRNRCLSCDELITSLKHRFCPYCGQAYKLPKSKTLKS
;
A
#
# COMPACT_ATOMS: atom_id res chain seq x y z
N MET A 1 -10.50 -15.67 -7.57
CA MET A 1 -10.29 -14.25 -7.24
C MET A 1 -8.91 -13.87 -7.74
N LYS A 2 -8.80 -12.94 -8.70
CA LYS A 2 -7.56 -12.67 -9.44
C LYS A 2 -6.54 -11.95 -8.55
N ALA A 3 -5.30 -12.44 -8.54
CA ALA A 3 -4.14 -11.74 -8.01
C ALA A 3 -3.91 -10.46 -8.82
N LEU A 4 -4.35 -9.31 -8.30
CA LEU A 4 -4.26 -8.01 -9.00
C LEU A 4 -3.09 -7.14 -8.50
N GLU A 5 -2.39 -7.55 -7.45
CA GLU A 5 -1.48 -6.64 -6.73
C GLU A 5 -0.13 -6.41 -7.44
N THR A 6 0.32 -7.33 -8.30
CA THR A 6 1.61 -7.17 -9.01
C THR A 6 1.50 -6.27 -10.24
N ASP A 7 0.33 -6.19 -10.88
CA ASP A 7 0.16 -5.47 -12.15
C ASP A 7 -0.08 -3.95 -11.96
N GLN A 8 -0.36 -3.54 -10.73
CA GLN A 8 -0.63 -2.14 -10.37
C GLN A 8 0.60 -1.36 -9.90
N ALA A 9 1.76 -2.01 -9.78
CA ALA A 9 3.00 -1.32 -9.44
C ALA A 9 3.48 -0.42 -10.60
N PRO A 10 4.16 0.70 -10.31
CA PRO A 10 4.86 1.47 -11.33
C PRO A 10 5.92 0.63 -12.05
N LYS A 11 5.97 0.72 -13.37
CA LYS A 11 7.04 0.07 -14.15
C LYS A 11 8.33 0.91 -14.07
N SER A 12 9.49 0.26 -14.24
CA SER A 12 10.77 0.95 -14.28
C SER A 12 10.80 2.02 -15.37
N GLY A 13 11.03 3.27 -15.00
CA GLY A 13 11.08 4.42 -15.93
C GLY A 13 9.72 4.94 -16.40
N GLU A 14 8.60 4.40 -15.91
CA GLU A 14 7.26 4.87 -16.24
C GLU A 14 7.01 6.27 -15.67
N SER A 15 6.48 7.18 -16.47
CA SER A 15 6.08 8.50 -15.97
C SER A 15 4.75 8.44 -15.21
N VAL A 16 4.48 9.44 -14.36
CA VAL A 16 3.17 9.59 -13.70
C VAL A 16 2.02 9.60 -14.71
N ALA A 17 2.22 10.21 -15.88
CA ALA A 17 1.22 10.30 -16.94
C ALA A 17 0.87 8.92 -17.53
N GLU A 18 1.90 8.15 -17.90
CA GLU A 18 1.75 6.80 -18.44
C GLU A 18 1.12 5.86 -17.40
N TYR A 19 1.58 5.93 -16.16
CA TYR A 19 1.06 5.13 -15.04
C TYR A 19 -0.44 5.37 -14.81
N VAL A 20 -0.86 6.63 -14.74
CA VAL A 20 -2.27 6.99 -14.55
C VAL A 20 -3.11 6.55 -15.74
N CYS A 21 -2.63 6.76 -16.97
CA CYS A 21 -3.34 6.34 -18.19
C CYS A 21 -3.53 4.82 -18.24
N ARG A 22 -2.46 4.06 -17.98
CA ARG A 22 -2.48 2.59 -17.95
C ARG A 22 -3.46 2.05 -16.92
N LEU A 23 -3.43 2.56 -15.69
CA LEU A 23 -4.35 2.11 -14.63
C LEU A 23 -5.80 2.46 -14.94
N ARG A 24 -6.06 3.66 -15.48
CA ARG A 24 -7.40 4.07 -15.89
C ARG A 24 -7.96 3.09 -16.93
N GLU A 25 -7.16 2.76 -17.95
CA GLU A 25 -7.55 1.84 -19.02
C GLU A 25 -7.71 0.41 -18.53
N GLY A 26 -6.82 -0.06 -17.65
CA GLY A 26 -6.95 -1.38 -17.00
C GLY A 26 -8.20 -1.53 -16.15
N LEU A 27 -8.73 -0.42 -15.61
CA LEU A 27 -10.01 -0.38 -14.88
C LEU A 27 -11.22 -0.12 -15.79
N GLY A 28 -11.03 0.08 -17.10
CA GLY A 28 -12.11 0.40 -18.04
C GLY A 28 -12.78 1.75 -17.78
N LEU A 29 -12.08 2.70 -17.15
CA LEU A 29 -12.64 4.00 -16.77
C LEU A 29 -12.35 5.08 -17.81
N THR A 30 -13.30 6.00 -17.99
CA THR A 30 -13.10 7.23 -18.76
C THR A 30 -12.38 8.30 -17.91
N GLN A 31 -11.73 9.27 -18.57
CA GLN A 31 -11.12 10.42 -17.89
C GLN A 31 -12.15 11.15 -17.00
N LYS A 32 -13.39 11.30 -17.47
CA LYS A 32 -14.46 11.95 -16.70
C LYS A 32 -14.77 11.20 -15.41
N GLN A 33 -14.82 9.87 -15.45
CA GLN A 33 -15.10 9.05 -14.27
C GLN A 33 -13.96 9.09 -13.25
N VAL A 34 -12.70 9.00 -13.70
CA VAL A 34 -11.54 9.10 -12.79
C VAL A 34 -11.47 10.49 -12.16
N ALA A 35 -11.66 11.55 -12.95
CA ALA A 35 -11.63 12.93 -12.46
C ALA A 35 -12.71 13.15 -11.39
N LEU A 36 -13.94 12.67 -11.63
CA LEU A 36 -15.03 12.73 -10.66
C LEU A 36 -14.68 11.99 -9.36
N LYS A 37 -14.20 10.74 -9.46
CA LYS A 37 -13.80 9.92 -8.30
C LYS A 37 -12.63 10.51 -7.51
N ALA A 38 -11.72 11.21 -8.19
CA ALA A 38 -10.54 11.83 -7.59
C ALA A 38 -10.81 13.25 -7.06
N GLY A 39 -12.01 13.82 -7.28
CA GLY A 39 -12.30 15.21 -6.94
C GLY A 39 -11.47 16.21 -7.76
N LEU A 40 -11.16 15.88 -9.01
CA LEU A 40 -10.38 16.69 -9.94
C LEU A 40 -11.25 17.19 -11.09
N HIS A 41 -10.82 18.30 -11.71
CA HIS A 41 -11.41 18.75 -12.96
C HIS A 41 -10.95 17.84 -14.12
N VAL A 42 -11.85 17.50 -15.04
CA VAL A 42 -11.56 16.60 -16.18
C VAL A 42 -10.39 17.12 -17.02
N GLN A 43 -10.31 18.43 -17.24
CA GLN A 43 -9.19 19.04 -17.98
C GLN A 43 -7.86 18.92 -17.23
N SER A 44 -7.86 18.94 -15.89
CA SER A 44 -6.65 18.76 -15.09
C SER A 44 -6.12 17.33 -15.23
N LEU A 45 -7.02 16.33 -15.21
CA LEU A 45 -6.64 14.94 -15.49
C LEU A 45 -6.11 14.78 -16.92
N GLY A 46 -6.78 15.39 -17.91
CA GLY A 46 -6.30 15.34 -19.29
C GLY A 46 -4.95 16.05 -19.50
N LYS A 47 -4.62 17.09 -18.73
CA LYS A 47 -3.27 17.71 -18.75
C LYS A 47 -2.23 16.80 -18.11
N LEU A 48 -2.59 16.10 -17.04
CA LEU A 48 -1.75 15.12 -16.36
C LEU A 48 -1.42 13.95 -17.28
N GLU A 49 -2.42 13.30 -17.89
CA GLU A 49 -2.20 12.14 -18.79
C GLU A 49 -1.41 12.51 -20.05
N ARG A 50 -1.41 13.78 -20.46
CA ARG A 50 -0.57 14.29 -21.57
C ARG A 50 0.82 14.75 -21.13
N GLY A 51 1.21 14.54 -19.87
CA GLY A 51 2.51 14.94 -19.33
C GLY A 51 2.70 16.46 -19.13
N LYS A 52 1.64 17.27 -19.31
CA LYS A 52 1.71 18.74 -19.11
C LYS A 52 1.70 19.12 -17.63
N THR A 53 1.13 18.28 -16.78
CA THR A 53 1.17 18.43 -15.33
C THR A 53 2.10 17.38 -14.75
N THR A 54 3.33 17.79 -14.42
CA THR A 54 4.35 16.92 -13.83
C THR A 54 4.37 16.99 -12.30
N ARG A 55 3.82 18.07 -11.70
CA ARG A 55 3.72 18.22 -10.24
C ARG A 55 2.32 17.93 -9.71
N LEU A 56 2.24 17.04 -8.73
CA LEU A 56 1.00 16.72 -8.01
C LEU A 56 1.10 17.19 -6.56
N ASN A 57 0.01 17.80 -6.07
CA ASN A 57 -0.11 18.09 -4.64
C ASN A 57 -0.69 16.87 -3.89
N ARG A 58 -0.57 16.87 -2.56
CA ARG A 58 -1.05 15.78 -1.69
C ARG A 58 -2.54 15.45 -1.92
N LYS A 59 -3.37 16.47 -2.12
CA LYS A 59 -4.82 16.30 -2.37
C LYS A 59 -5.07 15.53 -3.66
N THR A 60 -4.35 15.86 -4.73
CA THR A 60 -4.41 15.18 -6.02
C THR A 60 -3.90 13.74 -5.93
N ILE A 61 -2.79 13.51 -5.22
CA ILE A 61 -2.26 12.15 -4.97
C ILE A 61 -3.30 11.30 -4.25
N ASN A 62 -3.89 11.80 -3.16
CA ASN A 62 -4.91 11.07 -2.41
C ASN A 62 -6.17 10.79 -3.26
N GLY A 63 -6.62 11.78 -4.03
CA GLY A 63 -7.77 11.61 -4.93
C GLY A 63 -7.52 10.55 -6.00
N LEU A 64 -6.35 10.58 -6.64
CA LEU A 64 -5.97 9.60 -7.67
C LEU A 64 -5.75 8.21 -7.07
N SER A 65 -5.08 8.11 -5.91
CA SER A 65 -4.90 6.86 -5.18
C SER A 65 -6.24 6.17 -4.87
N HIS A 66 -7.24 6.94 -4.47
CA HIS A 66 -8.59 6.44 -4.24
C HIS A 66 -9.28 6.03 -5.56
N ALA A 67 -9.26 6.89 -6.57
CA ALA A 67 -9.95 6.65 -7.84
C ALA A 67 -9.38 5.46 -8.63
N LEU A 68 -8.07 5.31 -8.64
CA LEU A 68 -7.34 4.26 -9.36
C LEU A 68 -7.08 3.00 -8.52
N GLN A 69 -7.53 3.00 -7.26
CA GLN A 69 -7.37 1.88 -6.35
C GLN A 69 -5.91 1.42 -6.19
N VAL A 70 -4.96 2.36 -6.17
CA VAL A 70 -3.54 2.10 -5.87
C VAL A 70 -3.03 2.85 -4.64
N PRO A 71 -1.94 2.42 -3.99
CA PRO A 71 -1.29 3.18 -2.92
C PRO A 71 -0.83 4.57 -3.39
N GLY A 72 -0.98 5.59 -2.53
CA GLY A 72 -0.48 6.95 -2.82
C GLY A 72 1.04 6.99 -2.99
N GLU A 73 1.75 6.09 -2.32
CA GLU A 73 3.22 5.91 -2.39
C GLU A 73 3.70 5.62 -3.82
N TYR A 74 2.92 4.90 -4.62
CA TYR A 74 3.24 4.64 -6.03
C TYR A 74 3.16 5.90 -6.89
N LEU A 75 2.25 6.82 -6.57
CA LEU A 75 2.19 8.12 -7.26
C LEU A 75 3.27 9.08 -6.75
N GLU A 76 3.58 9.04 -5.44
CA GLU A 76 4.62 9.89 -4.85
C GLU A 76 6.03 9.55 -5.32
N SER A 77 6.35 8.26 -5.43
CA SER A 77 7.64 7.77 -5.93
C SER A 77 7.91 8.17 -7.38
N LEU A 78 6.93 7.94 -8.27
CA LEU A 78 6.99 8.37 -9.67
C LEU A 78 7.16 9.89 -9.78
N TYR A 79 6.55 10.64 -8.89
CA TYR A 79 6.70 12.09 -8.83
C TYR A 79 8.08 12.52 -8.32
N ARG A 80 8.59 11.89 -7.25
CA ARG A 80 9.88 12.23 -6.63
C ARG A 80 11.08 11.69 -7.42
N GLY A 81 10.85 10.85 -8.43
CA GLY A 81 11.92 10.14 -9.15
C GLY A 81 12.69 9.17 -8.25
N THR A 82 12.14 8.84 -7.08
CA THR A 82 12.72 7.86 -6.18
C THR A 82 12.18 6.51 -6.60
N PRO A 83 13.02 5.50 -6.88
CA PRO A 83 12.52 4.16 -7.13
C PRO A 83 11.64 3.77 -5.94
N VAL A 84 10.42 3.28 -6.21
CA VAL A 84 9.70 2.51 -5.20
C VAL A 84 10.59 1.31 -4.97
N GLU A 85 11.40 1.34 -3.92
CA GLU A 85 11.77 0.09 -3.28
C GLU A 85 10.42 -0.51 -2.90
N THR A 86 9.97 -1.49 -3.68
CA THR A 86 8.86 -2.35 -3.29
C THR A 86 9.39 -3.15 -2.11
N VAL A 87 9.55 -2.47 -0.97
CA VAL A 87 9.74 -3.11 0.30
C VAL A 87 8.42 -3.83 0.47
N GLN A 88 8.42 -5.12 0.13
CA GLN A 88 7.40 -6.05 0.54
C GLN A 88 7.49 -6.14 2.06
N SER A 89 7.12 -5.05 2.74
CA SER A 89 7.20 -4.94 4.18
C SER A 89 6.10 -5.84 4.68
N VAL A 90 6.50 -7.01 5.16
CA VAL A 90 5.56 -8.03 5.57
C VAL A 90 4.74 -7.44 6.71
N LYS A 91 3.43 -7.32 6.50
CA LYS A 91 2.50 -6.88 7.54
C LYS A 91 1.98 -8.08 8.29
N PHE A 92 1.96 -8.01 9.61
CA PHE A 92 1.28 -9.00 10.44
C PHE A 92 0.65 -8.39 11.68
N CYS A 93 -0.29 -9.14 12.24
CA CYS A 93 -0.85 -8.83 13.54
C CYS A 93 -0.06 -9.56 14.64
N PRO A 94 0.56 -8.85 15.61
CA PRO A 94 1.32 -9.50 16.68
C PRO A 94 0.44 -10.31 17.64
N GLN A 95 -0.88 -10.08 17.66
CA GLN A 95 -1.83 -10.81 18.50
C GLN A 95 -2.37 -12.07 17.82
N CYS A 96 -2.75 -11.96 16.55
CA CYS A 96 -3.43 -13.02 15.81
C CYS A 96 -2.50 -13.94 15.02
N TRP A 97 -1.32 -13.46 14.60
CA TRP A 97 -0.41 -14.26 13.79
C TRP A 97 0.07 -15.52 14.52
N VAL A 98 0.16 -16.63 13.78
CA VAL A 98 0.70 -17.90 14.28
C VAL A 98 2.15 -18.01 13.81
N PRO A 99 3.13 -18.11 14.70
CA PRO A 99 4.52 -18.13 14.29
C PRO A 99 4.84 -19.37 13.45
N GLY A 100 5.56 -19.17 12.34
CA GLY A 100 5.87 -20.23 11.39
C GLY A 100 4.79 -20.46 10.33
N THR A 101 3.67 -19.72 10.35
CA THR A 101 2.71 -19.69 9.23
C THR A 101 2.90 -18.42 8.40
N PRO A 102 2.53 -18.44 7.11
CA PRO A 102 2.41 -17.21 6.36
C PRO A 102 1.41 -16.25 7.04
N PRO A 103 1.60 -14.93 6.90
CA PRO A 103 0.61 -13.94 7.33
C PRO A 103 -0.69 -14.13 6.55
N ASP A 104 -1.80 -13.66 7.13
CA ASP A 104 -3.09 -13.69 6.47
C ASP A 104 -3.06 -12.88 5.16
N ALA A 105 -3.69 -13.39 4.10
CA ALA A 105 -3.74 -12.73 2.79
C ALA A 105 -4.45 -11.38 2.84
N LEU A 106 -5.34 -11.14 3.82
CA LEU A 106 -5.94 -9.82 4.01
C LEU A 106 -4.94 -8.79 4.55
N TRP A 107 -3.93 -9.23 5.30
CA TRP A 107 -2.88 -8.34 5.81
C TRP A 107 -1.87 -7.95 4.74
N THR A 108 -1.68 -8.78 3.71
CA THR A 108 -0.77 -8.48 2.60
C THR A 108 -1.30 -7.35 1.71
N ASN A 109 -2.58 -6.99 1.84
CA ASN A 109 -3.13 -5.84 1.15
C ASN A 109 -2.43 -4.54 1.58
N VAL A 110 -1.96 -3.77 0.60
CA VAL A 110 -1.29 -2.48 0.82
C VAL A 110 -2.14 -1.48 1.61
N ARG A 111 -3.47 -1.53 1.49
CA ARG A 111 -4.40 -0.69 2.25
C ARG A 111 -4.74 -1.22 3.65
N ALA A 112 -4.46 -2.48 3.94
CA ALA A 112 -4.70 -3.03 5.26
C ALA A 112 -3.81 -2.32 6.28
N LYS A 113 -4.44 -1.61 7.22
CA LYS A 113 -3.78 -0.92 8.34
C LYS A 113 -4.05 -1.62 9.68
N TYR A 114 -5.15 -2.35 9.78
CA TYR A 114 -5.62 -3.00 11.00
C TYR A 114 -5.95 -4.46 10.73
N CYS A 115 -5.81 -5.30 11.75
CA CYS A 115 -6.20 -6.69 11.75
C CYS A 115 -7.73 -6.79 11.72
N PHE A 116 -8.29 -7.52 10.76
CA PHE A 116 -9.74 -7.71 10.66
C PHE A 116 -10.32 -8.57 11.79
N GLU A 117 -9.48 -9.37 12.46
CA GLU A 117 -9.90 -10.28 13.53
C GLU A 117 -9.95 -9.59 14.90
N CYS A 118 -8.90 -8.85 15.27
CA CYS A 118 -8.77 -8.25 16.61
C CYS A 118 -8.72 -6.72 16.63
N GLY A 119 -8.74 -6.05 15.46
CA GLY A 119 -8.67 -4.59 15.36
C GLY A 119 -7.29 -3.97 15.62
N GLU A 120 -6.29 -4.74 16.02
CA GLU A 120 -4.92 -4.24 16.30
C GLU A 120 -4.24 -3.73 15.03
N GLN A 121 -3.42 -2.68 15.15
CA GLN A 121 -2.69 -2.14 14.00
C GLN A 121 -1.68 -3.16 13.46
N LEU A 122 -1.67 -3.36 12.14
CA LEU A 122 -0.70 -4.22 11.47
C LEU A 122 0.70 -3.62 11.55
N ARG A 123 1.68 -4.46 11.81
CA ARG A 123 3.08 -4.08 12.01
C ARG A 123 3.95 -4.69 10.93
N ASN A 124 5.00 -3.97 10.56
CA ASN A 124 6.09 -4.44 9.70
C ASN A 124 7.47 -4.24 10.35
N ARG A 125 7.49 -3.82 11.63
CA ARG A 125 8.68 -3.58 12.44
C ARG A 125 8.61 -4.33 13.75
N CYS A 126 9.78 -4.67 14.31
CA CYS A 126 9.87 -5.32 15.61
C CYS A 126 9.40 -4.38 16.73
N LEU A 127 8.61 -4.88 17.67
CA LEU A 127 8.14 -4.09 18.82
C LEU A 127 9.25 -3.73 19.82
N SER A 128 10.35 -4.48 19.82
CA SER A 128 11.43 -4.30 20.79
C SER A 128 12.56 -3.42 20.26
N CYS A 129 12.98 -3.58 19.01
CA CYS A 129 14.10 -2.84 18.44
C CYS A 129 13.75 -1.96 17.24
N ASP A 130 12.47 -1.89 16.86
CA ASP A 130 11.95 -1.13 15.69
C ASP A 130 12.56 -1.50 14.33
N GLU A 131 13.37 -2.55 14.27
CA GLU A 131 13.94 -3.04 13.02
C GLU A 131 12.89 -3.56 12.05
N LEU A 132 13.12 -3.34 10.75
CA LEU A 132 12.22 -3.77 9.69
C LEU A 132 12.19 -5.30 9.60
N ILE A 133 10.98 -5.86 9.52
CA ILE A 133 10.78 -7.29 9.39
C ILE A 133 10.74 -7.64 7.90
N THR A 134 11.82 -8.26 7.44
CA THR A 134 11.97 -8.69 6.04
C THR A 134 11.33 -10.05 5.76
N SER A 135 11.12 -10.89 6.78
CA SER A 135 10.49 -12.19 6.64
C SER A 135 9.84 -12.67 7.93
N LEU A 136 8.64 -13.27 7.82
CA LEU A 136 7.94 -13.95 8.91
C LEU A 136 8.17 -15.47 8.93
N LYS A 137 9.19 -15.97 8.20
CA LYS A 137 9.59 -17.38 8.28
C LYS A 137 9.99 -17.78 9.70
N HIS A 138 10.58 -16.85 10.45
CA HIS A 138 11.05 -17.07 11.81
C HIS A 138 10.13 -16.38 12.84
N ARG A 139 10.01 -16.99 14.01
CA ARG A 139 9.16 -16.51 15.12
C ARG A 139 9.78 -15.39 15.97
N PHE A 140 11.07 -15.13 15.79
CA PHE A 140 11.87 -14.18 16.57
C PHE A 140 12.56 -13.17 15.65
N CYS A 141 12.81 -11.97 16.18
CA CYS A 141 13.64 -10.97 15.53
C CYS A 141 15.10 -11.44 15.44
N PRO A 142 15.75 -11.39 14.27
CA PRO A 142 17.15 -11.78 14.13
C PRO A 142 18.12 -10.81 14.81
N TYR A 143 17.69 -9.58 15.09
CA TYR A 143 18.54 -8.53 15.67
C TYR A 143 18.47 -8.49 17.21
N CYS A 144 17.25 -8.53 17.78
CA CYS A 144 17.08 -8.44 19.25
C CYS A 144 16.65 -9.75 19.92
N GLY A 145 16.36 -10.81 19.15
CA GLY A 145 15.92 -12.11 19.69
C GLY A 145 14.48 -12.13 20.23
N GLN A 146 13.78 -11.00 20.29
CA GLN A 146 12.42 -10.93 20.83
C GLN A 146 11.41 -11.62 19.90
N ALA A 147 10.46 -12.34 20.49
CA ALA A 147 9.35 -12.94 19.75
C ALA A 147 8.45 -11.86 19.15
N TYR A 148 8.03 -12.05 17.90
CA TYR A 148 7.12 -11.11 17.24
C TYR A 148 5.68 -11.22 17.77
N LYS A 149 5.28 -12.41 18.23
CA LYS A 149 3.94 -12.64 18.78
C LYS A 149 3.86 -12.13 20.20
N LEU A 150 2.87 -11.29 20.46
CA LEU A 150 2.51 -10.86 21.79
C LEU A 150 1.53 -11.84 22.44
N PRO A 151 1.56 -11.98 23.78
CA PRO A 151 0.50 -12.68 24.49
C PRO A 151 -0.83 -11.95 24.27
N LYS A 152 -1.92 -12.73 24.12
CA LYS A 152 -3.28 -12.20 23.92
C LYS A 152 -3.64 -11.26 25.07
N SER A 153 -3.83 -9.97 24.79
CA SER A 153 -4.38 -9.04 25.77
C SER A 153 -5.81 -9.46 26.08
N LYS A 154 -6.08 -9.85 27.33
CA LYS A 154 -7.44 -10.14 27.79
C LYS A 154 -8.27 -8.86 27.63
N THR A 155 -9.22 -8.86 26.70
CA THR A 155 -10.23 -7.82 26.64
C THR A 155 -11.00 -7.84 27.97
N LEU A 156 -10.82 -6.81 28.78
CA LEU A 156 -11.69 -6.53 29.91
C LEU A 156 -13.11 -6.38 29.35
N LYS A 157 -13.96 -7.37 29.60
CA LYS A 157 -15.41 -7.22 29.40
C LYS A 157 -15.87 -6.13 30.37
N SER A 158 -16.46 -5.07 29.80
CA SER A 158 -17.19 -4.03 30.52
C SER A 158 -18.35 -4.60 31.31
#